data_AF-A0A381S2Y1-F1
#
_entry.id   AF-A0A381S2Y1-F1
#
_cell.length_a   1.000
_cell.length_b   1.000
_cell.length_c   1.000
_cell.angle_alpha   90.00
_cell.angle_beta   90.00
_cell.angle_gamma   90.00
#
_symmetry.space_group_name_H-M   'P 1'
#
loop_
_entity.id
_entity.type
_entity.pdbx_description
1 polymer ?
#
loop_
_entity_poly.entity_id
_entity_poly.type
_entity_poly.pdbx_seq_one_letter_code
_entity_poly.pdbx_strand_id
1 'polypeptide(L)'
;MVNFIIISKSQDIISEELDQEVTLKNIHDLLQNNRKQKDLKKVYTWDFDEEKIEMYGYINGKEKEINKLELPEPIENDFYYNELIFFLLNEDNEYIDLEEEEFEDFYDIIFGGFDDINSEDSDENFADDEFEEDGFIVFD
;
A
#
# COMPACT_ATOMS: atom_id res chain seq x y z
N MET A 1 14.45 11.14 -1.52
CA MET A 1 13.24 11.65 -2.18
C MET A 1 12.40 10.45 -2.47
N VAL A 2 11.10 10.53 -2.23
CA VAL A 2 10.17 9.43 -2.44
C VAL A 2 8.95 9.98 -3.15
N ASN A 3 8.58 9.35 -4.26
CA ASN A 3 7.36 9.63 -4.99
C ASN A 3 6.18 8.89 -4.37
N PHE A 4 5.04 9.57 -4.34
CA PHE A 4 3.83 9.05 -3.74
C PHE A 4 2.60 9.56 -4.48
N ILE A 5 1.50 8.84 -4.34
CA ILE A 5 0.26 9.12 -5.08
C ILE A 5 -0.75 9.80 -4.18
N ILE A 6 -1.42 10.81 -4.71
CA ILE A 6 -2.55 11.50 -4.11
C ILE A 6 -3.79 11.25 -4.96
N ILE A 7 -4.84 10.71 -4.34
CA ILE A 7 -6.15 10.58 -4.97
C ILE A 7 -7.06 11.70 -4.53
N SER A 8 -7.44 12.53 -5.50
CA SER A 8 -8.39 13.62 -5.34
C SER A 8 -9.79 13.08 -5.00
N LYS A 9 -10.63 13.92 -4.38
CA LYS A 9 -12.06 13.59 -4.15
C LYS A 9 -12.86 13.32 -5.44
N SER A 10 -12.34 13.75 -6.59
CA SER A 10 -12.92 13.51 -7.91
C SER A 10 -12.28 12.30 -8.60
N GLN A 11 -11.43 11.55 -7.87
CA GLN A 11 -10.69 10.37 -8.35
C GLN A 11 -9.59 10.70 -9.37
N ASP A 12 -9.08 11.93 -9.38
CA ASP A 12 -7.87 12.24 -10.15
C ASP A 12 -6.65 11.70 -9.39
N ILE A 13 -5.78 10.98 -10.11
CA ILE A 13 -4.47 10.53 -9.65
C ILE A 13 -3.47 11.68 -9.82
N ILE A 14 -2.71 11.98 -8.77
CA ILE A 14 -1.70 13.03 -8.75
C ILE A 14 -0.43 12.48 -8.12
N SER A 15 0.66 12.47 -8.88
CA SER A 15 2.00 12.14 -8.38
C SER A 15 2.69 13.35 -7.73
N GLU A 16 3.22 13.17 -6.53
CA GLU A 16 3.98 14.18 -5.80
C GLU A 16 5.24 13.56 -5.18
N GLU A 17 6.20 14.41 -4.82
CA GLU A 17 7.51 13.97 -4.32
C GLU A 17 7.76 14.52 -2.91
N LEU A 18 8.33 13.70 -2.02
CA LEU A 18 8.76 14.10 -0.69
C LEU A 18 10.27 13.97 -0.53
N ASP A 19 10.96 15.11 -0.42
CA ASP A 19 12.41 15.20 -0.19
C ASP A 19 12.85 14.84 1.24
N GLN A 20 11.91 14.64 2.15
CA GLN A 20 12.14 14.41 3.56
C GLN A 20 11.76 12.99 3.96
N GLU A 21 12.11 12.58 5.18
CA GLU A 21 11.62 11.33 5.76
C GLU A 21 10.08 11.28 5.74
N VAL A 22 9.52 10.13 5.36
CA VAL A 22 8.07 9.93 5.33
C VAL A 22 7.57 9.84 6.77
N THR A 23 7.04 10.94 7.26
CA THR A 23 6.40 11.04 8.57
C THR A 23 5.10 11.79 8.45
N LEU A 24 4.15 11.49 9.34
CA LEU A 24 2.87 12.22 9.40
C LEU A 24 3.06 13.74 9.43
N LYS A 25 4.11 14.22 10.10
CA LYS A 25 4.42 15.64 10.17
C LYS A 25 4.85 16.21 8.83
N ASN A 26 5.76 15.54 8.12
CA ASN A 26 6.30 16.04 6.85
C ASN A 26 5.26 15.95 5.73
N ILE A 27 4.51 14.84 5.67
CA ILE A 27 3.36 14.70 4.75
C ILE A 27 2.36 15.83 5.02
N HIS A 28 2.05 16.06 6.29
CA HIS A 28 1.13 17.12 6.67
C HIS A 28 1.65 18.50 6.30
N ASP A 29 2.92 18.82 6.52
CA ASP A 29 3.51 20.13 6.21
C ASP A 29 3.51 20.39 4.69
N LEU A 30 3.88 19.38 3.89
CA LEU A 30 3.82 19.40 2.43
C LEU A 30 2.40 19.73 1.94
N LEU A 31 1.40 19.02 2.46
CA LEU A 31 -0.01 19.21 2.07
C LEU A 31 -0.64 20.48 2.67
N GLN A 32 -0.22 20.91 3.87
CA GLN A 32 -0.77 22.08 4.56
C GLN A 32 -0.34 23.41 3.97
N ASN A 33 0.82 23.47 3.33
CA ASN A 33 1.16 24.61 2.47
C ASN A 33 0.07 24.86 1.42
N ASN A 34 -0.74 23.84 1.10
CA ASN A 34 -1.88 23.93 0.21
C ASN A 34 -3.26 23.91 0.91
N ARG A 35 -3.48 23.31 2.10
CA ARG A 35 -4.81 23.26 2.76
C ARG A 35 -4.80 23.25 4.31
N LYS A 36 -5.73 23.99 4.94
CA LYS A 36 -5.98 23.99 6.42
C LYS A 36 -6.70 22.73 6.91
N GLN A 37 -6.21 21.55 6.59
CA GLN A 37 -6.82 20.30 7.03
C GLN A 37 -6.07 19.73 8.23
N LYS A 38 -6.82 19.19 9.18
CA LYS A 38 -6.34 18.59 10.42
C LYS A 38 -6.77 17.13 10.45
N ASP A 39 -6.09 16.33 11.24
CA ASP A 39 -6.41 14.90 11.45
C ASP A 39 -6.07 13.96 10.29
N LEU A 40 -4.93 14.20 9.62
CA LEU A 40 -4.32 13.18 8.76
C LEU A 40 -3.82 12.01 9.63
N LYS A 41 -4.15 10.78 9.24
CA LYS A 41 -3.68 9.57 9.92
C LYS A 41 -3.30 8.51 8.91
N LYS A 42 -2.37 7.63 9.32
CA LYS A 42 -2.19 6.35 8.68
C LYS A 42 -3.44 5.52 8.92
N VAL A 43 -4.05 5.05 7.85
CA VAL A 43 -5.33 4.34 7.88
C VAL A 43 -5.09 2.84 7.84
N TYR A 44 -4.45 2.36 6.79
CA TYR A 44 -4.25 0.94 6.57
C TYR A 44 -2.99 0.70 5.72
N THR A 45 -2.50 -0.54 5.77
CA THR A 45 -1.36 -1.03 4.99
C THR A 45 -1.79 -2.33 4.33
N TRP A 46 -1.78 -2.39 3.00
CA TRP A 46 -2.03 -3.62 2.25
C TRP A 46 -0.71 -4.23 1.83
N ASP A 47 -0.63 -5.55 1.91
CA ASP A 47 0.45 -6.32 1.31
C ASP A 47 0.15 -6.51 -0.18
N PHE A 48 1.15 -6.26 -1.02
CA PHE A 48 1.09 -6.30 -2.47
C PHE A 48 2.35 -7.01 -2.98
N ASP A 49 2.23 -8.30 -3.31
CA ASP A 49 3.37 -9.18 -3.58
C ASP A 49 4.46 -9.12 -2.49
N GLU A 50 5.66 -8.66 -2.82
CA GLU A 50 6.80 -8.47 -1.91
C GLU A 50 6.80 -7.05 -1.29
N GLU A 51 5.87 -6.19 -1.71
CA GLU A 51 5.77 -4.79 -1.35
C GLU A 51 4.52 -4.52 -0.50
N LYS A 52 4.38 -3.27 -0.05
CA LYS A 52 3.23 -2.83 0.74
C LYS A 52 2.78 -1.44 0.33
N ILE A 53 1.47 -1.25 0.26
CA ILE A 53 0.87 0.07 0.05
C ILE A 53 0.29 0.61 1.36
N GLU A 54 0.81 1.75 1.81
CA GLU A 54 0.31 2.48 2.97
C GLU A 54 -0.61 3.63 2.57
N MET A 55 -1.85 3.61 3.05
CA MET A 55 -2.78 4.72 2.89
C MET A 55 -2.78 5.65 4.11
N TYR A 56 -2.75 6.95 3.82
CA TYR A 56 -3.04 8.02 4.75
C TYR A 56 -4.30 8.76 4.31
N GLY A 57 -5.16 9.04 5.27
CA GLY A 57 -6.45 9.68 5.03
C GLY A 57 -6.82 10.65 6.14
N TYR A 58 -7.65 11.63 5.78
CA TYR A 58 -8.27 12.51 6.76
C TYR A 58 -9.54 11.87 7.30
N ILE A 59 -9.60 11.69 8.62
CA ILE A 59 -10.74 11.04 9.31
C ILE A 59 -11.86 12.01 9.71
N ASN A 60 -11.65 13.32 9.49
CA ASN A 60 -12.60 14.37 9.82
C ASN A 60 -12.82 15.29 8.63
N GLY A 61 -14.08 15.64 8.36
CA GLY A 61 -14.45 16.58 7.30
C GLY A 61 -15.96 16.77 7.21
N LYS A 62 -16.39 17.55 6.21
CA LYS A 62 -17.81 17.73 5.89
C LYS A 62 -18.24 16.70 4.85
N GLU A 63 -19.54 16.42 4.79
CA GLU A 63 -20.12 15.49 3.81
C GLU A 63 -19.72 15.80 2.35
N LYS A 64 -19.67 17.08 1.99
CA LYS A 64 -19.23 17.54 0.65
C LYS A 64 -17.73 17.29 0.35
N GLU A 65 -16.97 16.94 1.38
CA GLU A 65 -15.53 16.70 1.33
C GLU A 65 -15.23 15.20 1.38
N ILE A 66 -16.25 14.32 1.46
CA ILE A 66 -16.04 12.88 1.40
C ILE A 66 -15.34 12.52 0.07
N ASN A 67 -14.25 11.78 0.18
CA ASN A 67 -13.59 11.16 -0.97
C ASN A 67 -14.44 9.98 -1.44
N LYS A 68 -14.62 9.86 -2.76
CA LYS A 68 -15.49 8.86 -3.39
C LYS A 68 -14.73 7.67 -3.97
N LEU A 69 -13.42 7.62 -3.78
CA LEU A 69 -12.62 6.46 -4.14
C LEU A 69 -13.21 5.23 -3.45
N GLU A 70 -13.43 4.17 -4.22
CA GLU A 70 -13.79 2.88 -3.64
C GLU A 70 -12.54 2.33 -2.97
N LEU A 71 -12.68 1.92 -1.72
CA LEU A 71 -11.56 1.39 -0.95
C LEU A 71 -11.72 -0.12 -0.81
N PRO A 72 -10.61 -0.88 -0.88
CA PRO A 72 -10.67 -2.32 -0.71
C PRO A 72 -10.99 -2.68 0.75
N GLU A 73 -11.38 -3.95 0.96
CA GLU A 73 -11.50 -4.51 2.31
C GLU A 73 -10.17 -4.33 3.08
N PRO A 74 -10.18 -4.09 4.41
CA PRO A 74 -11.33 -4.06 5.33
C PRO A 74 -11.95 -2.66 5.57
N ILE A 75 -11.45 -1.62 4.90
CA ILE A 75 -11.82 -0.21 5.16
C ILE A 75 -12.87 0.33 4.18
N GLU A 76 -13.45 -0.54 3.34
CA GLU A 76 -14.45 -0.25 2.32
C GLU A 76 -15.67 0.56 2.83
N ASN A 77 -16.05 0.38 4.11
CA ASN A 77 -17.22 0.99 4.73
C ASN A 77 -16.88 2.31 5.45
N ASP A 78 -15.60 2.66 5.57
CA ASP A 78 -15.15 3.87 6.25
C ASP A 78 -15.18 5.09 5.32
N PHE A 79 -15.50 6.25 5.89
CA PHE A 79 -15.49 7.51 5.16
C PHE A 79 -14.23 8.31 5.46
N TYR A 80 -13.50 8.62 4.39
CA TYR A 80 -12.36 9.52 4.44
C TYR A 80 -12.67 10.79 3.65
N TYR A 81 -11.99 11.87 4.02
CA TYR A 81 -12.27 13.20 3.50
C TYR A 81 -11.08 13.74 2.69
N ASN A 82 -11.39 14.57 1.70
CA ASN A 82 -10.45 15.29 0.86
C ASN A 82 -9.56 14.36 0.03
N GLU A 83 -8.25 14.56 0.11
CA GLU A 83 -7.25 13.79 -0.62
C GLU A 83 -6.84 12.56 0.19
N LEU A 84 -6.73 11.41 -0.48
CA LEU A 84 -6.11 10.20 0.05
C LEU A 84 -4.68 10.12 -0.45
N ILE A 85 -3.78 9.62 0.36
CA ILE A 85 -2.35 9.58 0.04
C ILE A 85 -1.88 8.14 0.16
N PHE A 86 -1.13 7.68 -0.83
CA PHE A 86 -0.63 6.31 -0.92
C PHE A 86 0.89 6.33 -1.07
N PHE A 87 1.57 5.51 -0.28
CA PHE A 87 3.01 5.29 -0.34
C PHE A 87 3.28 3.81 -0.60
N LEU A 88 4.35 3.52 -1.35
CA LEU A 88 4.87 2.18 -1.55
C LEU A 88 6.04 1.92 -0.59
N LEU A 89 6.10 0.70 -0.07
CA LEU A 89 7.19 0.21 0.75
C LEU A 89 7.70 -1.11 0.18
N ASN A 90 9.01 -1.29 0.17
CA ASN A 90 9.62 -2.57 -0.17
C ASN A 90 9.51 -3.59 0.99
N GLU A 91 10.05 -4.79 0.77
CA GLU A 91 10.12 -5.89 1.76
C GLU A 91 10.74 -5.47 3.10
N ASP A 92 11.74 -4.58 3.06
CA ASP A 92 12.44 -4.06 4.23
C ASP A 92 11.63 -2.98 4.99
N ASN A 93 10.44 -2.62 4.50
CA ASN A 93 9.58 -1.53 4.98
C ASN A 93 10.23 -0.14 4.82
N GLU A 94 11.06 0.02 3.79
CA GLU A 94 11.58 1.30 3.35
C GLU A 94 10.67 1.91 2.29
N TYR A 95 10.41 3.22 2.42
CA TYR A 95 9.61 3.96 1.45
C TYR A 95 10.37 4.10 0.12
N ILE A 96 9.73 3.65 -0.96
CA ILE A 96 10.23 3.70 -2.33
C ILE A 96 9.25 4.47 -3.23
N ASP A 97 9.70 4.81 -4.43
CA ASP A 97 8.91 5.59 -5.39
C ASP A 97 7.68 4.79 -5.85
N LEU A 98 6.50 5.38 -5.66
CA LEU A 98 5.23 4.86 -6.20
C LEU A 98 4.88 5.61 -7.49
N GLU A 99 4.87 4.90 -8.62
CA GLU A 99 4.39 5.42 -9.90
C GLU A 99 2.88 5.19 -10.09
N GLU A 100 2.27 5.91 -11.04
CA GLU A 100 0.84 5.80 -11.32
C GLU A 100 0.46 4.40 -11.84
N GLU A 101 1.33 3.80 -12.66
CA GLU A 101 1.15 2.44 -13.22
C GLU A 101 1.09 1.39 -12.09
N GLU A 102 2.06 1.43 -11.17
CA GLU A 102 2.11 0.53 -9.99
C GLU A 102 0.87 0.68 -9.09
N PHE A 103 0.38 1.91 -8.90
CA PHE A 103 -0.84 2.13 -8.14
C PHE A 103 -2.09 1.60 -8.84
N GLU A 104 -2.19 1.76 -10.16
CA GLU A 104 -3.29 1.20 -10.95
C GLU A 104 -3.28 -0.33 -10.91
N ASP A 105 -2.10 -0.96 -11.01
CA ASP A 105 -1.93 -2.42 -10.92
C ASP A 105 -2.36 -2.95 -9.54
N PHE A 106 -1.85 -2.34 -8.46
CA PHE A 106 -2.31 -2.62 -7.10
C PHE A 106 -3.83 -2.52 -6.96
N TYR A 107 -4.42 -1.45 -7.51
CA TYR A 107 -5.84 -1.19 -7.41
C TYR A 107 -6.67 -2.22 -8.19
N ASP A 108 -6.21 -2.69 -9.35
CA ASP A 108 -6.89 -3.75 -10.10
C ASP A 108 -6.83 -5.08 -9.31
N ILE A 109 -5.64 -5.48 -8.87
CA ILE A 109 -5.39 -6.75 -8.17
C ILE A 109 -6.21 -6.86 -6.89
N ILE A 110 -6.23 -5.82 -6.06
CA ILE A 110 -6.93 -5.87 -4.78
C ILE A 110 -8.46 -5.91 -4.91
N PHE A 111 -9.00 -5.39 -6.02
CA PHE A 111 -10.44 -5.46 -6.33
C PHE A 111 -10.83 -6.73 -7.11
N GLY A 112 -9.90 -7.67 -7.30
CA GLY A 112 -10.15 -8.92 -8.03
C GLY A 112 -10.16 -8.76 -9.55
N GLY A 113 -9.50 -7.70 -10.02
CA GLY A 113 -8.99 -7.58 -11.38
C GLY A 113 -7.95 -8.65 -11.70
N PHE A 114 -7.65 -8.82 -12.98
CA PHE A 114 -7.17 -10.09 -13.53
C PHE A 114 -5.81 -10.50 -12.94
N ASP A 115 -5.76 -11.76 -12.48
CA ASP A 115 -4.61 -12.58 -12.12
C ASP A 115 -3.62 -12.71 -13.30
N ASP A 116 -3.07 -11.61 -13.80
CA ASP A 116 -2.16 -11.55 -14.96
C ASP A 116 -0.94 -10.63 -14.71
N ILE A 117 -0.45 -10.56 -13.47
CA ILE A 117 0.93 -10.13 -13.22
C ILE A 117 1.86 -11.34 -13.23
N ASN A 118 2.27 -11.69 -14.44
CA ASN A 118 3.63 -12.03 -14.81
C ASN A 118 4.49 -12.76 -13.75
N SER A 119 4.27 -14.07 -13.64
CA SER A 119 5.16 -15.02 -12.97
C SER A 119 6.44 -15.29 -13.79
N GLU A 120 7.18 -14.23 -14.14
CA GLU A 120 8.56 -14.22 -14.62
C GLU A 120 9.29 -13.23 -13.68
N ASP A 121 10.18 -13.58 -12.76
CA ASP A 121 11.26 -14.54 -12.84
C ASP A 121 11.95 -14.63 -11.45
N SER A 122 12.04 -15.84 -10.87
CA SER A 122 13.28 -16.32 -10.23
C SER A 122 13.16 -17.82 -9.92
N ASP A 123 13.58 -18.60 -10.92
CA ASP A 123 14.13 -19.94 -10.76
C ASP A 123 15.09 -20.00 -9.55
N GLU A 124 14.94 -21.00 -8.67
CA GLU A 124 15.94 -22.08 -8.48
C GLU A 124 15.56 -22.98 -7.29
N ASN A 125 14.86 -24.08 -7.63
CA ASN A 125 15.34 -25.44 -7.37
C ASN A 125 15.92 -25.74 -5.96
N PHE A 126 15.07 -26.10 -5.00
CA PHE A 126 15.50 -26.97 -3.89
C PHE A 126 14.95 -28.37 -4.10
N ALA A 127 15.83 -29.19 -4.67
CA ALA A 127 15.71 -30.63 -4.75
C ALA A 127 15.45 -31.24 -3.36
N ASP A 128 14.45 -32.10 -3.34
CA ASP A 128 14.39 -33.40 -2.66
C ASP A 128 15.63 -33.76 -1.82
N ASP A 129 15.42 -33.93 -0.51
CA ASP A 129 16.25 -34.81 0.30
C ASP A 129 15.31 -35.64 1.20
N GLU A 130 14.99 -36.83 0.69
CA GLU A 130 14.42 -37.94 1.47
C GLU A 130 15.30 -38.22 2.69
N PHE A 131 14.83 -37.84 3.88
CA PHE A 131 15.38 -38.41 5.12
C PHE A 131 14.76 -39.79 5.37
N GLU A 132 15.34 -40.82 4.76
CA GLU A 132 15.39 -42.15 5.39
C GLU A 132 16.40 -42.10 6.54
N GLU A 133 15.93 -42.04 7.79
CA GLU A 133 16.72 -42.56 8.91
C GLU A 133 15.95 -43.60 9.72
N ASP A 134 16.49 -44.81 9.56
CA ASP A 134 16.38 -46.04 10.31
C ASP A 134 16.18 -45.88 11.83
N GLY A 135 15.22 -46.62 12.38
CA GLY A 135 14.93 -46.65 13.81
C GLY A 135 14.35 -47.98 14.30
N PHE A 136 15.08 -49.08 14.12
CA PHE A 136 15.08 -50.21 15.07
C PHE A 136 15.28 -49.63 16.49
N ILE A 137 14.58 -49.96 17.59
CA ILE A 137 14.50 -51.24 18.32
C ILE A 137 13.40 -51.19 19.42
N VAL A 138 12.89 -52.40 19.67
CA VAL A 138 12.05 -53.01 20.74
C VAL A 138 12.11 -52.46 22.17
N PHE A 139 11.08 -52.73 22.99
CA PHE A 139 11.26 -53.26 24.36
C PHE A 139 10.06 -54.09 24.86
N ASP A 140 10.42 -55.28 25.38
CA ASP A 140 9.78 -56.35 26.18
C ASP A 140 8.26 -56.36 26.47
#